data_AF-A0A7Y5PZC7-F1
#
_entry.id   AF-A0A7Y5PZC7-F1
#
_cell.length_a   1.000
_cell.length_b   1.000
_cell.length_c   1.000
_cell.angle_alpha   90.00
_cell.angle_beta   90.00
_cell.angle_gamma   90.00
#
_symmetry.space_group_name_H-M   'P 1'
#
loop_
_entity.id
_entity.type
_entity.pdbx_description
1 polymer ?
#
loop_
_entity_poly.entity_id
_entity_poly.type
_entity_poly.pdbx_seq_one_letter_code
_entity_poly.pdbx_strand_id
1 'polypeptide(L)'
;MNWLAAFVWTLALEYPVYQWALGTRTRRWWHPAACTLALNLLTHPLFSLWLLHTPRSPAEVLVAELGIVAVEALALCCLPRSGLRGRLGLAHAAAVALGANGISFAVGRLWLAALGS
;
A
#
# COMPACT_ATOMS: atom_id res chain seq x y z
N MET A 1 -15.26 -12.09 2.99
CA MET A 1 -15.02 -10.64 3.16
C MET A 1 -15.26 -9.96 1.82
N ASN A 2 -16.04 -8.87 1.74
CA ASN A 2 -16.22 -8.16 0.47
C ASN A 2 -14.97 -7.30 0.16
N TRP A 3 -14.76 -6.96 -1.11
CA TRP A 3 -13.56 -6.23 -1.56
C TRP A 3 -13.38 -4.88 -0.85
N LEU A 4 -14.50 -4.22 -0.52
CA LEU A 4 -14.50 -2.95 0.20
C LEU A 4 -13.94 -3.09 1.62
N ALA A 5 -14.33 -4.14 2.34
CA ALA A 5 -13.79 -4.40 3.67
C ALA A 5 -12.28 -4.70 3.61
N ALA A 6 -11.83 -5.49 2.63
CA ALA A 6 -10.39 -5.72 2.43
C ALA A 6 -9.65 -4.42 2.16
N PHE A 7 -10.19 -3.58 1.28
CA PHE A 7 -9.64 -2.28 0.93
C PHE A 7 -9.55 -1.34 2.15
N VAL A 8 -10.59 -1.26 2.97
CA VAL A 8 -10.60 -0.43 4.20
C VAL A 8 -9.58 -0.94 5.21
N TRP A 9 -9.42 -2.26 5.35
CA TRP A 9 -8.38 -2.83 6.22
C TRP A 9 -6.97 -2.50 5.72
N THR A 10 -6.71 -2.62 4.42
CA THR A 10 -5.42 -2.24 3.83
C THR A 10 -5.11 -0.77 4.11
N LEU A 11 -6.06 0.13 3.85
CA LEU A 11 -5.91 1.57 4.17
C LEU A 11 -5.56 1.80 5.64
N ALA A 12 -6.26 1.13 6.56
CA ALA A 12 -6.04 1.31 8.00
C ALA A 12 -4.65 0.84 8.44
N LEU A 13 -4.13 -0.24 7.82
CA LEU A 13 -2.82 -0.80 8.12
C LEU A 13 -1.68 0.02 7.52
N GLU A 14 -1.87 0.57 6.33
CA GLU A 14 -0.82 1.27 5.60
C GLU A 14 -0.73 2.76 5.94
N TYR A 15 -1.85 3.38 6.33
CA TYR A 15 -1.89 4.80 6.70
C TYR A 15 -0.83 5.19 7.75
N PRO A 16 -0.62 4.44 8.86
CA PRO A 16 0.44 4.76 9.83
C PRO A 16 1.84 4.83 9.21
N VAL A 17 2.14 3.97 8.23
CA VAL A 17 3.45 3.95 7.54
C VAL A 17 3.62 5.21 6.71
N TYR A 18 2.62 5.55 5.89
CA TYR A 18 2.66 6.78 5.10
C TYR A 18 2.63 8.02 5.97
N GLN A 19 1.89 8.02 7.08
CA GLN A 19 1.85 9.11 8.05
C GLN A 19 3.22 9.34 8.68
N TRP A 20 3.90 8.26 9.10
CA TRP A 20 5.25 8.34 9.65
C TRP A 20 6.26 8.84 8.61
N ALA A 21 6.22 8.29 7.40
CA ALA A 21 7.19 8.59 6.34
C ALA A 21 6.99 9.97 5.71
N LEU A 22 5.73 10.38 5.50
CA LEU A 22 5.39 11.61 4.80
C LEU A 22 5.04 12.75 5.76
N GLY A 23 4.55 12.47 6.97
CA GLY A 23 3.96 13.48 7.86
C GLY A 23 4.83 14.71 8.10
N THR A 24 6.13 14.52 8.36
CA THR A 24 7.09 15.62 8.56
C THR A 24 7.52 16.32 7.26
N ARG A 25 7.28 15.68 6.12
CA ARG A 25 7.62 16.18 4.78
C ARG A 25 6.47 16.89 4.11
N THR A 26 5.23 16.67 4.53
CA THR A 26 4.09 17.35 3.90
C THR A 26 3.92 18.76 4.43
N ARG A 27 3.29 19.63 3.61
CA ARG A 27 2.87 20.97 4.07
C ARG A 27 1.44 20.99 4.63
N ARG A 28 0.69 19.90 4.50
CA ARG A 28 -0.74 19.82 4.80
C ARG A 28 -1.02 18.56 5.60
N TRP A 29 -1.69 18.70 6.74
CA TRP A 29 -1.96 17.59 7.68
C TRP A 29 -2.69 16.40 7.04
N TRP A 30 -3.54 16.63 6.04
CA TRP A 30 -4.31 15.60 5.34
C TRP A 30 -3.54 14.89 4.21
N HIS A 31 -2.36 15.39 3.82
CA HIS A 31 -1.66 14.89 2.64
C HIS A 31 -1.24 13.42 2.74
N PRO A 32 -0.77 12.89 3.90
CA PRO A 32 -0.50 11.46 4.02
C PRO A 32 -1.76 10.60 3.84
N ALA A 33 -2.91 11.03 4.37
CA ALA A 33 -4.17 10.31 4.21
C ALA A 33 -4.62 10.29 2.73
N ALA A 34 -4.54 11.43 2.04
CA ALA A 34 -4.85 11.50 0.61
C ALA A 34 -3.88 10.65 -0.24
N CYS A 35 -2.59 10.63 0.10
CA CYS A 35 -1.60 9.79 -0.59
C CYS A 35 -1.91 8.30 -0.37
N THR A 36 -2.16 7.88 0.88
CA THR A 36 -2.54 6.50 1.22
C THR A 36 -3.75 6.08 0.38
N LEU A 37 -4.81 6.90 0.37
CA LEU A 37 -6.02 6.63 -0.39
C LEU A 37 -5.76 6.51 -1.89
N ALA A 38 -5.01 7.45 -2.46
CA ALA A 38 -4.73 7.47 -3.90
C ALA A 38 -3.88 6.27 -4.34
N LEU A 39 -2.85 5.91 -3.57
CA LEU A 39 -2.02 4.73 -3.83
C LEU A 39 -2.86 3.46 -3.75
N ASN A 40 -3.63 3.32 -2.67
CA ASN A 40 -4.47 2.15 -2.49
C ASN A 40 -5.52 2.00 -3.59
N LEU A 41 -6.17 3.10 -4.02
CA LEU A 41 -7.12 3.07 -5.13
C LEU A 41 -6.48 2.70 -6.46
N LEU A 42 -5.21 3.06 -6.66
CA LEU A 42 -4.46 2.74 -7.87
C LEU A 42 -4.13 1.24 -7.94
N THR A 43 -3.83 0.60 -6.82
CA THR A 43 -3.20 -0.73 -6.79
C THR A 43 -4.14 -1.85 -6.31
N HIS A 44 -4.96 -1.61 -5.29
CA HIS A 44 -5.68 -2.68 -4.60
C HIS A 44 -7.04 -3.09 -5.19
N PRO A 45 -7.84 -2.27 -5.91
CA PRO A 45 -9.11 -2.75 -6.46
C PRO A 45 -8.94 -3.89 -7.44
N LEU A 46 -8.07 -3.73 -8.44
CA LEU A 46 -7.78 -4.78 -9.43
C LEU A 46 -7.10 -5.97 -8.78
N PHE A 47 -6.16 -5.75 -7.85
CA PHE A 47 -5.51 -6.83 -7.12
C PHE A 47 -6.50 -7.64 -6.26
N SER A 48 -7.42 -6.98 -5.57
CA SER A 48 -8.46 -7.62 -4.76
C SER A 48 -9.43 -8.43 -5.62
N LEU A 49 -9.87 -7.88 -6.75
CA LEU A 49 -10.71 -8.60 -7.71
C LEU A 49 -9.96 -9.81 -8.30
N TRP A 50 -8.69 -9.63 -8.64
CA TRP A 50 -7.80 -10.68 -9.09
C TRP A 50 -7.76 -11.78 -8.01
N LEU A 51 -7.47 -11.48 -6.74
CA LEU A 51 -7.45 -12.47 -5.65
C LEU A 51 -8.78 -13.20 -5.42
N LEU A 52 -9.91 -12.51 -5.59
CA LEU A 52 -11.24 -13.09 -5.35
C LEU A 52 -11.69 -14.05 -6.47
N HIS A 53 -11.26 -13.81 -7.70
CA HIS A 53 -11.81 -14.48 -8.88
C HIS A 53 -10.85 -15.46 -9.56
N THR A 54 -9.60 -15.59 -9.12
CA THR A 54 -8.68 -16.58 -9.70
C THR A 54 -7.93 -17.34 -8.62
N PRO A 55 -7.80 -18.67 -8.73
CA PRO A 55 -6.88 -19.42 -7.88
C PRO A 55 -5.44 -18.96 -8.10
N ARG A 56 -4.65 -18.95 -7.02
CA ARG A 56 -3.26 -18.48 -7.02
C ARG A 56 -2.38 -19.37 -6.18
N SER A 57 -1.16 -19.55 -6.63
CA SER A 57 -0.06 -19.99 -5.78
C SER A 57 0.44 -18.86 -4.86
N PRO A 58 1.04 -19.18 -3.71
CA PRO A 58 1.68 -18.19 -2.86
C PRO A 58 2.77 -17.36 -3.57
N ALA A 59 3.46 -17.96 -4.55
CA ALA A 59 4.50 -17.29 -5.33
C ALA A 59 3.92 -16.22 -6.26
N GLU A 60 2.80 -16.50 -6.92
CA GLU A 60 2.12 -15.52 -7.79
C GLU A 60 1.61 -14.31 -6.99
N VAL A 61 1.07 -14.54 -5.78
CA VAL A 61 0.67 -13.45 -4.90
C VAL A 61 1.88 -12.60 -4.53
N LEU A 62 2.99 -13.21 -4.13
CA LEU A 62 4.21 -12.47 -3.78
C LEU A 62 4.74 -11.63 -4.94
N VAL A 63 4.75 -12.17 -6.16
CA VAL A 63 5.20 -11.42 -7.35
C VAL A 63 4.28 -10.23 -7.63
N ALA A 64 2.97 -10.41 -7.51
CA ALA A 64 2.01 -9.32 -7.69
C ALA A 64 2.16 -8.22 -6.61
N GLU A 65 2.38 -8.60 -5.35
CA GLU A 65 2.68 -7.66 -4.25
C GLU A 65 3.96 -6.85 -4.52
N LEU A 66 5.02 -7.49 -5.01
CA LEU A 66 6.24 -6.80 -5.42
C LEU A 66 5.99 -5.84 -6.60
N GLY A 67 5.09 -6.19 -7.51
CA GLY A 67 4.61 -5.30 -8.57
C GLY A 67 3.89 -4.08 -8.02
N ILE A 68 3.00 -4.26 -7.03
CA ILE A 68 2.31 -3.17 -6.33
C ILE A 68 3.33 -2.23 -5.67
N VAL A 69 4.27 -2.79 -4.91
CA VAL A 69 5.36 -2.03 -4.29
C VAL A 69 6.10 -1.15 -5.30
N ALA A 70 6.43 -1.71 -6.47
CA ALA A 70 7.10 -0.96 -7.53
C ALA A 70 6.24 0.19 -8.07
N VAL A 71 4.95 -0.07 -8.34
CA VAL A 71 3.99 0.95 -8.82
C VAL A 71 3.83 2.07 -7.79
N GLU A 72 3.70 1.73 -6.50
CA GLU A 72 3.55 2.73 -5.45
C GLU A 72 4.82 3.55 -5.21
N ALA A 73 5.99 2.91 -5.26
CA ALA A 73 7.26 3.62 -5.16
C ALA A 73 7.41 4.65 -6.29
N LEU A 74 7.04 4.27 -7.52
CA LEU A 74 7.05 5.19 -8.66
C LEU A 74 6.03 6.31 -8.49
N ALA A 75 4.80 6.01 -8.06
CA ALA A 75 3.77 7.00 -7.80
C ALA A 75 4.19 8.00 -6.71
N LEU A 76 4.82 7.52 -5.63
CA LEU A 76 5.40 8.36 -4.57
C LEU A 76 6.49 9.31 -5.10
N CYS A 77 7.35 8.83 -6.01
CA CYS A 77 8.35 9.66 -6.68
C CYS A 77 7.73 10.74 -7.58
N CYS A 78 6.54 10.48 -8.12
CA CYS A 78 5.78 11.41 -8.96
C CYS A 78 4.94 12.43 -8.18
N LEU A 79 4.89 12.34 -6.84
CA LEU A 79 4.10 13.28 -6.03
C LEU A 79 4.53 14.73 -6.29
N PRO A 80 3.55 15.64 -6.54
CA PRO A 80 3.86 17.01 -6.88
C PRO A 80 4.53 17.74 -5.71
N ARG A 81 5.56 18.52 -6.04
CA ARG A 81 6.34 19.32 -5.07
C ARG A 81 5.49 20.33 -4.28
N SER A 82 4.30 20.67 -4.77
CA SER A 82 3.37 21.54 -4.05
C SER A 82 2.89 20.94 -2.73
N GLY A 83 2.91 19.60 -2.59
CA GLY A 83 2.50 18.89 -1.38
C GLY A 83 3.65 18.53 -0.41
N LEU A 84 4.90 18.48 -0.87
CA LEU A 84 6.05 17.97 -0.12
C LEU A 84 7.18 19.01 0.01
N ARG A 85 7.89 18.96 1.14
CA ARG A 85 9.17 19.65 1.40
C ARG A 85 10.31 18.92 0.68
N GLY A 86 10.29 18.92 -0.65
CA GLY A 86 11.29 18.27 -1.49
C GLY A 86 10.77 17.07 -2.29
N ARG A 87 11.66 16.36 -2.99
CA ARG A 87 11.34 15.10 -3.69
C ARG A 87 11.62 13.91 -2.78
N LEU A 88 10.80 12.86 -2.85
CA LEU A 88 11.19 11.55 -2.36
C LEU A 88 12.14 10.90 -3.37
N GLY A 89 13.34 10.52 -2.92
CA GLY A 89 14.23 9.67 -3.70
C GLY A 89 13.66 8.26 -3.85
N LEU A 90 13.97 7.58 -4.95
CA LEU A 90 13.44 6.25 -5.27
C LEU A 90 13.68 5.23 -4.15
N ALA A 91 14.86 5.22 -3.55
CA ALA A 91 15.17 4.31 -2.44
C ALA A 91 14.24 4.55 -1.23
N HIS A 92 13.95 5.80 -0.91
CA HIS A 92 13.04 6.12 0.19
C HIS A 92 11.60 5.75 -0.16
N ALA A 93 11.16 6.06 -1.38
CA ALA A 93 9.83 5.70 -1.86
C ALA A 93 9.62 4.18 -1.87
N ALA A 94 10.61 3.41 -2.33
CA ALA A 94 10.60 1.95 -2.30
C ALA A 94 10.55 1.40 -0.88
N ALA A 95 11.34 1.95 0.06
CA ALA A 95 11.29 1.53 1.45
C ALA A 95 9.92 1.79 2.10
N VAL A 96 9.28 2.92 1.78
CA VAL A 96 7.93 3.25 2.27
C VAL A 96 6.89 2.31 1.69
N ALA A 97 6.91 2.08 0.37
CA ALA A 97 5.99 1.16 -0.30
C ALA A 97 6.16 -0.29 0.21
N LEU A 98 7.40 -0.75 0.38
CA LEU A 98 7.69 -2.06 0.99
C LEU A 98 7.16 -2.16 2.42
N GLY A 99 7.32 -1.11 3.23
CA GLY A 99 6.84 -1.09 4.61
C GLY A 99 5.31 -1.14 4.68
N ALA A 100 4.62 -0.37 3.85
CA ALA A 100 3.17 -0.33 3.79
C ALA A 100 2.59 -1.70 3.37
N ASN A 101 2.95 -2.16 2.16
CA ASN A 101 2.46 -3.42 1.60
C ASN A 101 2.94 -4.63 2.42
N GLY A 102 4.14 -4.57 3.01
CA GLY A 102 4.65 -5.64 3.86
C GLY A 102 3.82 -5.85 5.12
N ILE A 103 3.33 -4.77 5.74
CA ILE A 103 2.45 -4.86 6.92
C ILE A 103 1.08 -5.41 6.53
N SER A 104 0.45 -4.89 5.47
CA SER A 104 -0.86 -5.37 5.03
C SER A 104 -0.81 -6.84 4.59
N PHE A 105 0.24 -7.24 3.86
CA PHE A 105 0.50 -8.63 3.49
C PHE A 105 0.69 -9.54 4.72
N ALA A 106 1.56 -9.14 5.67
CA ALA A 106 1.83 -9.95 6.86
C ALA A 106 0.57 -10.16 7.72
N VAL A 107 -0.22 -9.11 7.93
CA VAL A 107 -1.50 -9.21 8.67
C VAL A 107 -2.49 -10.11 7.91
N GLY A 108 -2.60 -9.96 6.58
CA GLY A 108 -3.43 -10.83 5.76
C GLY A 108 -3.05 -12.31 5.87
N ARG A 109 -1.75 -12.61 5.91
CA ARG A 109 -1.24 -13.99 6.10
C ARG A 109 -1.53 -14.54 7.49
N LEU A 110 -1.35 -13.74 8.53
CA LEU A 110 -1.67 -14.14 9.90
C LEU A 110 -3.16 -14.41 10.08
N TRP A 111 -4.01 -13.55 9.50
CA TRP A 111 -5.46 -13.74 9.51
C TRP A 111 -5.88 -15.05 8.83
N LEU A 112 -5.33 -15.35 7.65
CA LEU A 112 -5.60 -16.61 6.95
C LEU A 112 -5.13 -17.83 7.74
N ALA A 113 -3.96 -17.74 8.40
CA ALA A 113 -3.46 -18.82 9.26
C ALA A 113 -4.38 -19.07 10.46
N ALA A 114 -4.92 -18.01 11.07
CA ALA A 114 -5.83 -18.10 12.21
C ALA A 114 -7.23 -18.65 11.86
N LEU A 115 -7.66 -18.53 10.59
CA LEU A 115 -8.92 -19.11 10.10
C LEU A 115 -8.77 -20.55 9.60
N GLY A 116 -7.53 -21.01 9.37
CA GLY A 116 -7.19 -22.36 8.93
C GLY A 116 -6.92 -23.34 10.07
N SER A 117 -7.13 -22.93 11.32
CA SER A 117 -7.08 -23.71 12.57
C SER A 117 -8.45 -23.79 13.22
#